data_AF-A0A3P8USG8-F1
#
_entry.id   AF-A0A3P8USG8-F1
#
_cell.length_a   1.000
_cell.length_b   1.000
_cell.length_c   1.000
_cell.angle_alpha   90.00
_cell.angle_beta   90.00
_cell.angle_gamma   90.00
#
_symmetry.space_group_name_H-M   'P 1'
#
loop_
_entity.id
_entity.type
_entity.pdbx_description
1 polymer ?
#
loop_
_entity_poly.entity_id
_entity_poly.type
_entity_poly.pdbx_seq_one_letter_code
_entity_poly.pdbx_strand_id
1 'polypeptide(L)'
;MAMKSRKRSSELLREKTFGNVFLQFLEFKLEDNDISLHLLFLDFGLVVKQRQAANARERDRTHSVNTAFTALRTLIPTEPADRKLSKIETLRLASSYISHLANVLLIGENCRDGQPCLRYDSIVHANAAISAPSLRPICTFCLSSQRKLILKSKF
;
A
#
# COMPACT_ATOMS: atom_id res chain seq x y z
N MET A 1 -22.98 -28.78 11.10
CA MET A 1 -21.67 -28.20 11.50
C MET A 1 -20.57 -28.79 10.61
N ALA A 2 -19.50 -28.01 10.37
CA ALA A 2 -18.23 -28.37 9.73
C ALA A 2 -18.13 -28.32 8.18
N MET A 3 -17.91 -27.11 7.66
CA MET A 3 -17.38 -26.85 6.31
C MET A 3 -16.25 -25.80 6.40
N LYS A 4 -15.16 -26.11 7.12
CA LYS A 4 -13.99 -25.20 7.17
C LYS A 4 -12.67 -25.94 7.46
N SER A 5 -12.28 -26.89 6.61
CA SER A 5 -10.91 -27.43 6.67
C SER A 5 -10.38 -28.03 5.36
N ARG A 6 -10.75 -27.48 4.20
CA ARG A 6 -10.19 -27.92 2.89
C ARG A 6 -9.38 -26.86 2.15
N LYS A 7 -9.30 -25.63 2.67
CA LYS A 7 -8.61 -24.53 1.97
C LYS A 7 -7.14 -24.35 2.35
N ARG A 8 -6.54 -25.31 3.07
CA ARG A 8 -5.11 -25.31 3.40
C ARG A 8 -4.28 -26.32 2.58
N SER A 9 -4.94 -27.26 1.90
CA SER A 9 -4.25 -28.39 1.24
C SER A 9 -3.88 -28.12 -0.22
N SER A 10 -4.53 -27.17 -0.90
CA SER A 10 -4.29 -26.87 -2.32
C SER A 10 -3.18 -25.84 -2.56
N GLU A 11 -2.76 -25.09 -1.54
CA GLU A 11 -1.64 -24.14 -1.65
C GLU A 11 -0.27 -24.81 -1.45
N LEU A 12 -0.23 -26.02 -0.88
CA LEU A 12 1.01 -26.79 -0.67
C LEU A 12 1.51 -27.53 -1.92
N LEU A 13 0.74 -27.51 -3.01
CA LEU A 13 1.03 -28.24 -4.26
C LEU A 13 1.58 -27.34 -5.38
N ARG A 14 1.80 -26.04 -5.12
CA ARG A 14 2.39 -25.11 -6.10
C ARG A 14 3.79 -24.62 -5.70
N GLU A 15 4.53 -25.43 -4.95
CA GLU A 15 5.96 -25.20 -4.63
C GLU A 15 6.87 -26.42 -4.92
N LYS A 16 6.38 -27.44 -5.64
CA LYS A 16 7.11 -28.72 -5.81
C LYS A 16 7.49 -29.11 -7.24
N THR A 17 7.57 -28.19 -8.20
CA THR A 17 7.93 -28.54 -9.59
C THR A 17 9.41 -28.41 -9.93
N PHE A 18 10.23 -27.72 -9.14
CA PHE A 18 11.69 -27.73 -9.35
C PHE A 18 12.40 -28.73 -8.41
N GLY A 19 11.96 -28.78 -7.15
CA GLY A 19 12.55 -29.65 -6.13
C GLY A 19 12.36 -31.14 -6.39
N ASN A 20 11.19 -31.57 -6.90
CA ASN A 20 10.96 -32.99 -7.17
C ASN A 20 11.79 -33.52 -8.34
N VAL A 21 12.02 -32.70 -9.38
CA VAL A 21 12.88 -33.11 -10.52
C VAL A 21 14.35 -33.17 -10.09
N PHE A 22 14.78 -32.23 -9.25
CA PHE A 22 16.14 -32.20 -8.72
C PHE A 22 16.44 -33.35 -7.74
N LEU A 23 15.47 -33.73 -6.91
CA LEU A 23 15.59 -34.89 -6.02
C LEU A 23 15.57 -36.22 -6.81
N GLN A 24 14.78 -36.33 -7.87
CA GLN A 24 14.78 -37.49 -8.76
C GLN A 24 16.12 -37.67 -9.49
N PHE A 25 16.77 -36.57 -9.88
CA PHE A 25 18.10 -36.60 -10.51
C PHE A 25 19.21 -37.03 -9.53
N LEU A 26 19.02 -36.76 -8.24
CA LEU A 26 19.98 -37.12 -7.19
C LEU A 26 19.99 -38.62 -6.88
N GLU A 27 18.83 -39.27 -6.94
CA GLU A 27 18.68 -40.70 -6.65
C GLU A 27 19.33 -41.59 -7.72
N PHE A 28 19.53 -41.08 -8.95
CA PHE A 28 20.14 -41.79 -10.07
C PHE A 28 21.68 -41.78 -10.08
N LYS A 29 22.33 -40.96 -9.24
CA LYS A 29 23.78 -40.67 -9.30
C LYS A 29 24.57 -41.20 -8.09
N LEU A 30 24.04 -42.20 -7.38
CA LEU A 30 24.67 -42.84 -6.21
C LEU A 30 25.40 -44.16 -6.52
N GLU A 31 25.98 -44.32 -7.72
CA GLU A 31 26.84 -45.49 -8.03
C GLU A 31 28.29 -45.17 -8.40
N ASP A 32 28.66 -43.88 -8.50
CA ASP A 32 30.06 -43.47 -8.68
C ASP A 32 30.52 -42.63 -7.48
N ASN A 33 31.60 -43.07 -6.83
CA ASN A 33 32.22 -42.46 -5.65
C ASN A 33 32.93 -41.13 -6.01
N ASP A 34 32.18 -40.11 -6.41
CA ASP A 34 32.72 -38.82 -6.85
C ASP A 34 32.45 -37.73 -5.81
N ILE A 35 33.44 -37.48 -4.94
CA ILE A 35 33.45 -36.47 -3.86
C ILE A 35 33.02 -35.08 -4.38
N SER A 36 33.24 -34.81 -5.67
CA SER A 36 32.88 -33.57 -6.36
C SER A 36 31.36 -33.33 -6.40
N LEU A 37 30.55 -34.38 -6.55
CA LEU A 37 29.08 -34.26 -6.65
C LEU A 37 28.43 -33.93 -5.29
N HIS A 38 28.99 -34.44 -4.19
CA HIS A 38 28.52 -34.15 -2.84
C HIS A 38 28.81 -32.69 -2.42
N LEU A 39 29.98 -32.16 -2.79
CA LEU A 39 30.33 -30.74 -2.61
C LEU A 39 29.40 -29.82 -3.40
N LEU A 40 29.10 -30.14 -4.67
CA LEU A 40 28.15 -29.37 -5.48
C LEU A 40 26.71 -29.42 -4.93
N PHE A 41 26.27 -30.55 -4.36
CA PHE A 41 24.95 -30.64 -3.73
C PHE A 41 24.86 -29.84 -2.42
N LEU A 42 25.93 -29.82 -1.62
CA LEU A 42 26.03 -28.95 -0.44
C LEU A 42 26.04 -27.46 -0.82
N ASP A 43 26.79 -27.08 -1.85
CA ASP A 43 26.83 -25.72 -2.36
C ASP A 43 25.47 -25.29 -2.93
N PHE A 44 24.82 -26.14 -3.74
CA PHE A 44 23.48 -25.85 -4.24
C PHE A 44 22.46 -25.77 -3.09
N GLY A 45 22.54 -26.68 -2.11
CA GLY A 45 21.70 -26.66 -0.91
C GLY A 45 21.90 -25.39 -0.07
N LEU A 46 23.13 -24.90 0.04
CA LEU A 46 23.48 -23.65 0.72
C LEU A 46 22.91 -22.44 -0.03
N VAL A 47 23.07 -22.40 -1.36
CA VAL A 47 22.52 -21.34 -2.23
C VAL A 47 20.99 -21.30 -2.14
N VAL A 48 20.33 -22.46 -2.13
CA VAL A 48 18.87 -22.54 -1.97
C VAL A 48 18.44 -22.03 -0.58
N LYS A 49 19.13 -22.43 0.50
CA LYS A 49 18.87 -21.92 1.87
C LYS A 49 19.08 -20.41 1.96
N GLN A 50 20.14 -19.88 1.37
CA GLN A 50 20.43 -18.44 1.34
C GLN A 50 19.33 -17.68 0.59
N ARG A 51 18.88 -18.22 -0.56
CA ARG A 51 17.76 -17.65 -1.34
C ARG A 51 16.44 -17.68 -0.55
N GLN A 52 16.14 -18.79 0.12
CA GLN A 52 14.95 -18.90 0.97
C GLN A 52 14.99 -17.89 2.13
N ALA A 53 16.14 -17.76 2.79
CA ALA A 53 16.33 -16.78 3.86
C ALA A 53 16.21 -15.34 3.34
N ALA A 54 16.74 -15.03 2.16
CA ALA A 54 16.58 -13.73 1.51
C ALA A 54 15.11 -13.43 1.17
N ASN A 55 14.40 -14.40 0.59
CA ASN A 55 12.97 -14.27 0.29
C ASN A 55 12.13 -14.09 1.54
N ALA A 56 12.46 -14.79 2.64
CA ALA A 56 11.80 -14.60 3.93
C ALA A 56 11.96 -13.15 4.43
N ARG A 57 13.20 -12.63 4.44
CA ARG A 57 13.48 -11.24 4.81
C ARG A 57 12.73 -10.23 3.94
N GLU A 58 12.64 -10.46 2.63
CA GLU A 58 11.92 -9.56 1.73
C GLU A 58 10.40 -9.59 1.95
N ARG A 59 9.85 -10.76 2.30
CA ARG A 59 8.44 -10.86 2.72
C ARG A 59 8.18 -10.07 3.99
N ASP A 60 9.06 -10.15 4.99
CA ASP A 60 8.92 -9.41 6.25
C ASP A 60 9.01 -7.90 6.01
N ARG A 61 9.97 -7.46 5.19
CA ARG A 61 10.09 -6.06 4.76
C ARG A 61 8.83 -5.57 4.07
N THR A 62 8.31 -6.36 3.12
CA THR A 62 7.08 -6.03 2.40
C THR A 62 5.85 -6.01 3.33
N HIS A 63 5.79 -6.92 4.30
CA HIS A 63 4.74 -6.97 5.29
C HIS A 63 4.74 -5.71 6.18
N SER A 64 5.91 -5.26 6.63
CA SER A 64 6.08 -4.01 7.36
C SER A 64 5.55 -2.80 6.56
N VAL A 65 5.95 -2.67 5.29
CA VAL A 65 5.46 -1.60 4.40
C VAL A 65 3.93 -1.65 4.22
N ASN A 66 3.36 -2.84 4.02
CA ASN A 66 1.91 -2.99 3.85
C ASN A 66 1.15 -2.66 5.15
N THR A 67 1.73 -2.94 6.31
CA THR A 67 1.17 -2.56 7.62
C THR A 67 1.12 -1.04 7.75
N ALA A 68 2.20 -0.34 7.42
CA ALA A 68 2.24 1.12 7.39
C ALA A 68 1.21 1.72 6.41
N PHE A 69 1.05 1.13 5.21
CA PHE A 69 0.01 1.54 4.26
C PHE A 69 -1.41 1.36 4.81
N THR A 70 -1.66 0.29 5.57
CA THR A 70 -2.97 0.06 6.20
C THR A 70 -3.25 1.09 7.28
N ALA A 71 -2.27 1.39 8.14
CA ALA A 71 -2.37 2.45 9.14
C ALA A 71 -2.59 3.83 8.48
N LEU A 72 -1.91 4.13 7.37
CA LEU A 72 -2.12 5.37 6.64
C LEU A 72 -3.56 5.49 6.10
N ARG A 73 -4.14 4.40 5.58
CA ARG A 73 -5.53 4.42 5.09
C ARG A 73 -6.54 4.76 6.18
N THR A 74 -6.34 4.31 7.42
CA THR A 74 -7.27 4.60 8.51
C THR A 74 -7.26 6.07 8.94
N LEU A 75 -6.21 6.82 8.59
CA LEU A 75 -6.08 8.25 8.90
C LEU A 75 -6.68 9.15 7.80
N ILE A 76 -6.99 8.62 6.62
CA ILE A 76 -7.52 9.39 5.50
C ILE A 76 -9.06 9.41 5.58
N PRO A 77 -9.70 10.57 5.72
CA PRO A 77 -11.16 10.64 5.78
C PRO A 77 -11.77 10.33 4.41
N THR A 78 -12.59 9.27 4.36
CA THR A 78 -13.31 8.82 3.16
C THR A 78 -14.78 8.59 3.47
N GLU A 79 -15.62 8.65 2.43
CA GLU A 79 -17.05 8.35 2.51
C GLU A 79 -17.35 7.30 1.43
N PRO A 80 -17.75 6.06 1.78
CA PRO A 80 -17.86 5.50 3.14
C PRO A 80 -16.48 5.22 3.78
N ALA A 81 -16.43 5.13 5.11
CA ALA A 81 -15.17 5.02 5.88
C ALA A 81 -14.38 3.72 5.63
N ASP A 82 -15.03 2.68 5.10
CA ASP A 82 -14.43 1.39 4.74
C ASP A 82 -13.98 1.32 3.27
N ARG A 83 -13.98 2.46 2.56
CA ARG A 83 -13.53 2.52 1.16
C ARG A 83 -12.10 1.99 1.03
N LYS A 84 -11.93 0.94 0.22
CA LYS A 84 -10.62 0.37 -0.09
C LYS A 84 -9.87 1.25 -1.08
N LEU A 85 -8.83 1.93 -0.60
CA LEU A 85 -7.92 2.74 -1.43
C LEU A 85 -6.75 1.91 -1.97
N SER A 86 -6.45 2.06 -3.26
CA SER A 86 -5.20 1.55 -3.85
C SER A 86 -3.98 2.26 -3.26
N LYS A 87 -2.76 1.72 -3.46
CA LYS A 87 -1.52 2.34 -2.96
C LYS A 87 -1.34 3.77 -3.50
N ILE A 88 -1.57 3.97 -4.79
CA ILE A 88 -1.44 5.30 -5.41
C ILE A 88 -2.51 6.28 -4.93
N GLU A 89 -3.76 5.85 -4.81
CA GLU A 89 -4.82 6.70 -4.26
C GLU A 89 -4.54 7.10 -2.81
N THR A 90 -4.06 6.15 -1.99
CA THR A 90 -3.69 6.40 -0.59
C THR A 90 -2.65 7.52 -0.51
N LEU A 91 -1.58 7.46 -1.32
CA LEU A 91 -0.54 8.48 -1.33
C LEU A 91 -1.07 9.84 -1.81
N ARG A 92 -1.86 9.86 -2.89
CA ARG A 92 -2.44 11.10 -3.43
C ARG A 92 -3.39 11.77 -2.42
N LEU A 93 -4.27 10.98 -1.79
CA LEU A 93 -5.21 11.49 -0.79
C LEU A 93 -4.50 11.93 0.48
N ALA A 94 -3.51 11.18 0.97
CA ALA A 94 -2.72 11.58 2.13
C ALA A 94 -2.03 12.93 1.89
N SER A 95 -1.35 13.08 0.75
CA SER A 95 -0.72 14.35 0.38
C SER A 95 -1.72 15.49 0.32
N SER A 96 -2.86 15.29 -0.36
CA SER A 96 -3.91 16.31 -0.43
C SER A 96 -4.53 16.61 0.94
N TYR A 97 -4.59 15.64 1.85
CA TYR A 97 -5.17 15.81 3.18
C TYR A 97 -4.25 16.62 4.08
N ILE A 98 -2.95 16.36 4.04
CA ILE A 98 -1.94 17.16 4.73
C ILE A 98 -2.04 18.62 4.27
N SER A 99 -2.06 18.87 2.95
CA SER A 99 -2.21 20.25 2.43
C SER A 99 -3.52 20.89 2.87
N HIS A 100 -4.61 20.13 2.91
CA HIS A 100 -5.90 20.63 3.38
C HIS A 100 -5.84 21.05 4.86
N LEU A 101 -5.29 20.20 5.73
CA LEU A 101 -5.12 20.51 7.15
C LEU A 101 -4.19 21.71 7.37
N ALA A 102 -3.10 21.81 6.61
CA ALA A 102 -2.20 22.97 6.67
C ALA A 102 -2.93 24.27 6.33
N ASN A 103 -3.78 24.25 5.29
CA ASN A 103 -4.59 25.42 4.91
C ASN A 103 -5.64 25.77 5.97
N VAL A 104 -6.25 24.76 6.61
CA VAL A 104 -7.19 24.96 7.73
C VAL A 104 -6.49 25.65 8.90
N LEU A 105 -5.28 25.20 9.26
CA LEU A 105 -4.51 25.77 10.37
C LEU A 105 -4.07 27.22 10.09
N LEU A 106 -3.70 27.54 8.85
CA LEU A 106 -3.21 28.87 8.50
C LEU A 106 -4.32 29.94 8.43
N ILE A 107 -5.49 29.57 7.92
CA ILE A 107 -6.59 30.52 7.65
C ILE A 107 -7.64 30.49 8.79
N GLY A 108 -7.60 29.46 9.64
CA GLY A 108 -8.53 29.22 10.74
C GLY A 108 -9.78 28.46 10.29
N GLU A 109 -10.37 27.70 11.23
CA GLU A 109 -11.60 26.89 11.01
C GLU A 109 -12.84 27.72 10.64
N ASN A 110 -12.76 29.05 10.78
CA ASN A 110 -13.89 29.97 10.66
C ASN A 110 -14.11 30.54 9.25
N CYS A 111 -13.46 29.98 8.22
CA CYS A 111 -13.80 30.29 6.84
C CYS A 111 -15.23 29.81 6.54
N ARG A 112 -16.22 30.70 6.67
CA ARG A 112 -17.67 30.44 6.57
C ARG A 112 -18.12 29.70 5.30
N ASP A 113 -17.27 29.64 4.28
CA ASP A 113 -17.54 28.97 3.01
C ASP A 113 -17.02 27.51 2.95
N GLY A 114 -16.36 27.00 4.00
CA GLY A 114 -15.82 25.63 4.05
C GLY A 114 -14.72 25.36 3.00
N GLN A 115 -14.03 26.40 2.54
CA GLN A 115 -13.12 26.33 1.40
C GLN A 115 -11.71 26.90 1.66
N PRO A 116 -10.97 26.36 2.66
CA PRO A 116 -9.64 26.83 3.05
C PRO A 116 -8.61 26.69 1.92
N CYS A 117 -8.70 25.63 1.10
CA CYS A 117 -7.74 25.41 0.02
C CYS A 117 -7.79 26.48 -1.08
N LEU A 118 -8.96 27.06 -1.39
CA LEU A 118 -9.03 28.16 -2.37
C LEU A 118 -8.53 29.48 -1.77
N ARG A 119 -8.81 29.73 -0.49
CA ARG A 119 -8.33 30.94 0.20
C ARG A 119 -6.80 30.93 0.33
N TYR A 120 -6.20 29.79 0.61
CA TYR A 120 -4.74 29.63 0.62
C TYR A 120 -4.15 30.01 -0.75
N ASP A 121 -4.74 29.48 -1.83
CA ASP A 121 -4.29 29.78 -3.20
C ASP A 121 -4.38 31.29 -3.49
N SER A 122 -5.46 31.95 -3.06
CA SER A 122 -5.62 33.41 -3.19
C SER A 122 -4.57 34.19 -2.41
N ILE A 123 -4.18 33.75 -1.20
CA ILE A 123 -3.17 34.43 -0.37
C ILE A 123 -1.77 34.26 -0.96
N VAL A 124 -1.43 33.05 -1.39
CA VAL A 124 -0.08 32.71 -1.88
C VAL A 124 0.13 33.14 -3.34
N HIS A 125 -0.90 33.07 -4.18
CA HIS A 125 -0.83 33.40 -5.61
C HIS A 125 -1.46 34.76 -5.95
N ALA A 126 -1.70 35.65 -4.98
CA ALA A 126 -2.18 37.02 -5.20
C ALA A 126 -1.34 37.80 -6.24
N ASN A 127 -0.05 37.45 -6.42
CA ASN A 127 0.86 38.08 -7.37
C ASN A 127 0.92 37.41 -8.76
N ALA A 128 0.14 36.35 -9.01
CA ALA A 128 0.14 35.61 -10.29
C ALA A 128 -1.16 35.79 -11.10
N ALA A 129 -2.06 36.69 -10.68
CA ALA A 129 -3.41 36.87 -11.22
C ALA A 129 -3.49 37.62 -12.57
N ILE A 130 -2.59 37.33 -13.52
CA ILE A 130 -2.70 37.80 -14.92
C ILE A 130 -2.93 36.64 -15.91
N SER A 131 -2.93 35.38 -15.47
CA SER A 131 -3.16 34.24 -16.37
C SER A 131 -4.28 33.33 -15.91
N ALA A 132 -5.50 33.66 -16.36
CA ALA A 132 -6.71 32.84 -16.46
C ALA A 132 -7.26 32.15 -15.19
N PRO A 133 -8.60 32.12 -14.99
CA PRO A 133 -9.19 31.36 -13.90
C PRO A 133 -9.06 29.87 -14.22
N SER A 134 -7.99 29.23 -13.73
CA SER A 134 -7.92 27.79 -13.70
C SER A 134 -9.04 27.29 -12.80
N LEU A 135 -10.11 26.75 -13.40
CA LEU A 135 -11.16 25.99 -12.71
C LEU A 135 -10.52 24.76 -12.08
N ARG A 136 -9.80 24.96 -10.96
CA ARG A 136 -9.15 23.89 -10.23
C ARG A 136 -10.26 23.07 -9.57
N PRO A 137 -10.30 21.74 -9.78
CA PRO A 137 -11.32 20.91 -9.16
C PRO A 137 -11.25 21.08 -7.65
N ILE A 138 -12.41 21.30 -7.03
CA ILE A 138 -12.54 21.54 -5.59
C ILE A 138 -11.93 20.36 -4.84
N CYS A 139 -11.04 20.67 -3.89
CA CYS A 139 -10.44 19.66 -3.01
C CYS A 139 -11.52 18.77 -2.40
N THR A 140 -11.36 17.45 -2.52
CA THR A 140 -12.36 16.48 -2.05
C THR A 140 -12.69 16.64 -0.57
N PHE A 141 -11.72 17.05 0.27
CA PHE A 141 -11.95 17.30 1.69
C PHE A 141 -12.75 18.58 1.97
N CYS A 142 -12.55 19.64 1.17
CA CYS A 142 -13.39 20.84 1.24
C CYS A 142 -14.84 20.51 0.83
N LEU A 143 -15.02 19.77 -0.27
CA LEU A 143 -16.34 19.37 -0.75
C LEU A 143 -17.10 18.53 0.30
N SER A 144 -16.42 17.58 0.94
CA SER A 144 -16.98 16.79 2.03
C SER A 144 -17.35 17.64 3.25
N SER A 145 -16.53 18.63 3.61
CA SER A 145 -16.80 19.52 4.74
C SER A 145 -18.01 20.43 4.50
N GLN A 146 -18.14 20.99 3.29
CA GLN A 146 -19.30 21.80 2.91
C GLN A 146 -20.61 20.99 2.96
N ARG A 147 -20.60 19.75 2.46
CA ARG A 147 -21.78 18.85 2.53
C ARG A 147 -22.21 18.60 3.98
N LYS A 148 -21.26 18.43 4.91
CA LYS A 148 -21.56 18.28 6.34
C LYS A 148 -22.17 19.54 6.96
N LEU A 149 -21.72 20.73 6.55
CA LEU A 149 -22.30 22.01 7.03
C LEU A 149 -23.75 22.19 6.56
N ILE A 150 -24.05 21.89 5.28
CA ILE A 150 -25.41 21.98 4.72
C ILE A 150 -26.37 21.00 5.41
N LEU A 151 -25.90 19.80 5.77
CA LEU A 151 -26.71 18.83 6.52
C LEU A 151 -26.98 19.31 7.95
N LYS A 152 -25.99 19.93 8.61
CA LYS A 152 -26.15 20.51 9.95
C LYS A 152 -27.09 21.72 9.99
N SER A 153 -27.26 22.46 8.89
CA SER A 153 -28.14 23.63 8.84
C SER A 153 -29.61 23.31 8.54
N LYS A 154 -29.93 22.04 8.24
CA LYS A 154 -31.30 21.58 7.93
C LYS A 154 -32.03 20.97 9.13
N PHE A 155 -31.37 20.92 10.28
CA PHE A 155 -31.91 20.51 11.58
C PHE A 155 -31.63 21.62 12.60
#